data_AF-A0A2P5W1D9-F1
#
_entry.id   AF-A0A2P5W1D9-F1
#
_cell.length_a   1.000
_cell.length_b   1.000
_cell.length_c   1.000
_cell.angle_alpha   90.00
_cell.angle_beta   90.00
_cell.angle_gamma   90.00
#
_symmetry.space_group_name_H-M   'P 1'
#
loop_
_entity.id
_entity.type
_entity.pdbx_description
1 polymer ?
#
loop_
_entity_poly.entity_id
_entity_poly.type
_entity_poly.pdbx_seq_one_letter_code
_entity_poly.pdbx_strand_id
1 'polypeptide(L)'
;MSDRRPISITTDPDRLIQMAVTQVLPETRLRFNRWSIFKETQEKLAHIYQSQPTFEIEFKKCVNETETINEFESSWVSLLERYFVMDNEWLQSMYNARQEWVPAYMRDTFFGDFSITERNIGLNSFFEGFVNASTTIQMLIKQYEKAVASWHEKELKSDYDSTNTSLVLKTPSPMEKQAANLYTRRIFMKFQEELVETLANPATKIDDSGTVATYRVAKFGEEHKAHTVNFTSFEMKANCSCQMFEHSGIICRHILAVFRVKNVLTLPSQYVLKRWTRNAKIGDMQDEHATELPNNSRESLTDRYNTLRQEAIKYVEEGAKSIHVYNVAMDALQEALKKVSSAKNQSPISAEDGALSNGRNQELHAAGDIETVACQSADEKEKKIRELTTELESINRRCEVYRANLLAVLRDMEEQKLKLSVKVQNARLNLRE
;
A
#
# COMPACT_ATOMS: atom_id res chain seq x y z
N MET A 1 -7.43 -11.67 2.62
CA MET A 1 -8.29 -10.58 3.12
C MET A 1 -9.45 -11.27 3.80
N SER A 2 -9.67 -11.04 5.09
CA SER A 2 -10.58 -11.79 5.99
C SER A 2 -12.06 -11.75 5.56
N ASP A 3 -12.38 -12.36 4.41
CA ASP A 3 -13.69 -12.42 3.75
C ASP A 3 -14.41 -11.09 3.50
N ARG A 4 -13.68 -9.96 3.58
CA ARG A 4 -14.22 -8.63 3.29
C ARG A 4 -13.96 -8.25 1.84
N ARG A 5 -15.03 -7.80 1.16
CA ARG A 5 -14.94 -7.23 -0.19
C ARG A 5 -14.21 -5.87 -0.13
N PRO A 6 -13.38 -5.54 -1.14
CA PRO A 6 -12.75 -4.24 -1.21
C PRO A 6 -13.80 -3.14 -1.44
N ILE A 7 -13.60 -1.97 -0.81
CA ILE A 7 -14.48 -0.80 -1.02
C ILE A 7 -14.37 -0.30 -2.47
N SER A 8 -13.15 -0.31 -3.00
CA SER A 8 -12.85 0.19 -4.34
C SER A 8 -11.78 -0.65 -5.03
N ILE A 9 -11.80 -0.67 -6.37
CA ILE A 9 -10.75 -1.26 -7.22
C ILE A 9 -10.35 -0.24 -8.28
N THR A 10 -9.05 -0.15 -8.59
CA THR A 10 -8.55 0.62 -9.73
C THR A 10 -7.99 -0.32 -10.79
N THR A 11 -8.41 -0.17 -12.05
CA THR A 11 -7.95 -0.99 -13.18
C THR A 11 -7.71 -0.13 -14.40
N ASP A 12 -6.99 -0.63 -15.39
CA ASP A 12 -7.03 -0.01 -16.72
C ASP A 12 -8.44 -0.19 -17.33
N PRO A 13 -8.84 0.68 -18.30
CA PRO A 13 -10.11 0.53 -19.00
C PRO A 13 -10.19 -0.81 -19.75
N ASP A 14 -10.90 -1.78 -19.17
CA ASP A 14 -11.11 -3.09 -19.79
C ASP A 14 -12.54 -3.58 -19.51
N ARG A 15 -13.27 -3.88 -20.58
CA ARG A 15 -14.67 -4.30 -20.51
C ARG A 15 -14.87 -5.64 -19.83
N LEU A 16 -13.95 -6.59 -20.02
CA LEU A 16 -14.05 -7.92 -19.42
C LEU A 16 -13.79 -7.84 -17.92
N ILE A 17 -12.80 -7.05 -17.50
CA ILE A 17 -12.52 -6.80 -16.09
C ILE A 17 -13.71 -6.08 -15.43
N GLN A 18 -14.29 -5.07 -16.08
CA GLN A 18 -15.48 -4.39 -15.58
C GLN A 18 -16.67 -5.35 -15.38
N MET A 19 -16.93 -6.22 -16.36
CA MET A 19 -17.97 -7.24 -16.26
C MET A 19 -17.71 -8.22 -15.11
N ALA A 20 -16.47 -8.69 -14.97
CA ALA A 20 -16.09 -9.60 -13.90
C ALA A 20 -16.24 -8.97 -12.51
N VAL A 21 -15.79 -7.72 -12.34
CA VAL A 21 -15.96 -6.98 -11.07
C VAL A 21 -17.44 -6.79 -10.75
N THR A 22 -18.27 -6.43 -11.73
CA THR A 22 -19.71 -6.25 -11.51
C THR A 22 -20.40 -7.54 -11.07
N GLN A 23 -19.96 -8.69 -11.59
CA GLN A 23 -20.53 -10.00 -11.24
C GLN A 23 -20.04 -10.52 -9.89
N VAL A 24 -18.75 -10.39 -9.59
CA VAL A 24 -18.12 -11.00 -8.40
C VAL A 24 -18.13 -10.06 -7.20
N LEU A 25 -18.07 -8.74 -7.44
CA LEU A 25 -17.90 -7.68 -6.43
C LEU A 25 -18.88 -6.51 -6.69
N PRO A 26 -20.20 -6.73 -6.63
CA PRO A 26 -21.21 -5.73 -7.02
C PRO A 26 -21.22 -4.46 -6.15
N GLU A 27 -20.73 -4.54 -4.91
CA GLU A 27 -20.65 -3.42 -3.97
C GLU A 27 -19.34 -2.63 -4.08
N THR A 28 -18.37 -3.12 -4.87
CA THR A 28 -17.07 -2.49 -5.02
C THR A 28 -17.12 -1.41 -6.09
N ARG A 29 -16.70 -0.19 -5.74
CA ARG A 29 -16.58 0.91 -6.71
C ARG A 29 -15.40 0.67 -7.64
N LEU A 30 -15.65 0.59 -8.93
CA LEU A 30 -14.60 0.50 -9.95
C LEU A 30 -14.14 1.91 -10.35
N ARG A 31 -12.83 2.09 -10.45
CA ARG A 31 -12.18 3.28 -11.00
C ARG A 31 -11.23 2.89 -12.13
N PHE A 32 -11.29 3.59 -13.24
CA PHE A 32 -10.29 3.47 -14.29
C PHE A 32 -9.05 4.27 -13.97
N ASN A 33 -7.91 3.71 -14.34
CA ASN A 33 -6.61 4.33 -14.20
C ASN A 33 -6.53 5.55 -15.12
N ARG A 34 -6.54 6.74 -14.51
CA ARG A 34 -6.47 8.02 -15.22
C ARG A 34 -5.19 8.17 -16.05
N TRP A 35 -4.06 7.61 -15.61
CA TRP A 35 -2.82 7.65 -16.38
C TRP A 35 -2.98 6.90 -17.71
N SER A 36 -3.60 5.72 -17.67
CA SER A 36 -3.87 4.92 -18.87
C SER A 36 -4.83 5.64 -19.81
N ILE A 37 -5.88 6.29 -19.28
CA ILE A 37 -6.79 7.12 -20.08
C ILE A 37 -6.06 8.28 -20.74
N PHE A 38 -5.20 9.00 -20.01
CA PHE A 38 -4.42 10.10 -20.58
C PHE A 38 -3.46 9.64 -21.66
N LYS A 39 -2.79 8.50 -21.45
CA LYS A 39 -1.91 7.89 -22.44
C LYS A 39 -2.66 7.47 -23.69
N GLU A 40 -3.77 6.74 -23.55
CA GLU A 40 -4.60 6.33 -24.69
C GLU A 40 -5.20 7.53 -25.41
N THR A 41 -5.61 8.57 -24.67
CA THR A 41 -6.09 9.82 -25.27
C THR A 41 -5.00 10.50 -26.10
N GLN A 42 -3.77 10.53 -25.62
CA GLN A 42 -2.63 11.06 -26.37
C GLN A 42 -2.37 10.25 -27.65
N GLU A 43 -2.48 8.92 -27.59
CA GLU A 43 -2.30 8.05 -28.77
C GLU A 43 -3.45 8.23 -29.79
N LYS A 44 -4.72 8.24 -29.33
CA LYS A 44 -5.90 8.38 -30.19
C LYS A 44 -6.05 9.77 -30.79
N LEU A 45 -5.60 10.80 -30.08
CA LEU A 45 -5.66 12.21 -30.50
C LEU A 45 -4.29 12.75 -30.90
N ALA A 46 -3.35 11.89 -31.32
CA ALA A 46 -1.98 12.29 -31.65
C ALA A 46 -1.91 13.49 -32.62
N HIS A 47 -2.82 13.55 -33.60
CA HIS A 47 -2.92 14.65 -34.55
C HIS A 47 -3.30 16.00 -33.90
N ILE A 48 -4.17 15.99 -32.89
CA ILE A 48 -4.53 17.18 -32.11
C ILE A 48 -3.37 17.57 -31.21
N TYR A 49 -2.73 16.61 -30.53
CA TYR A 49 -1.56 16.89 -29.70
C TYR A 49 -0.41 17.54 -30.50
N GLN A 50 -0.22 17.14 -31.76
CA GLN A 50 0.79 17.72 -32.64
C GLN A 50 0.40 19.10 -33.17
N SER A 51 -0.87 19.31 -33.53
CA SER A 51 -1.35 20.57 -34.11
C SER A 51 -1.71 21.63 -33.06
N GLN A 52 -2.04 21.21 -31.83
CA GLN A 52 -2.54 22.04 -30.75
C GLN A 52 -1.86 21.67 -29.41
N PRO A 53 -0.63 22.14 -29.15
CA PRO A 53 0.14 21.76 -27.97
C PRO A 53 -0.51 22.12 -26.62
N THR A 54 -1.45 23.07 -26.62
CA THR A 54 -2.19 23.48 -25.42
C THR A 54 -3.27 22.48 -25.01
N PHE A 55 -3.73 21.62 -25.93
CA PHE A 55 -4.82 20.67 -25.68
C PHE A 55 -4.52 19.77 -24.48
N GLU A 56 -3.31 19.22 -24.39
CA GLU A 56 -2.94 18.31 -23.29
C GLU A 56 -3.06 18.98 -21.92
N ILE A 57 -2.61 20.24 -21.82
CA ILE A 57 -2.63 21.00 -20.58
C ILE A 57 -4.08 21.31 -20.21
N GLU A 58 -4.88 21.76 -21.18
CA GLU A 58 -6.29 22.10 -20.94
C GLU A 58 -7.16 20.87 -20.64
N PHE A 59 -6.90 19.73 -21.28
CA PHE A 59 -7.56 18.47 -20.99
C PHE A 59 -7.23 17.96 -19.58
N LYS A 60 -5.94 17.96 -19.20
CA LYS A 60 -5.53 17.60 -17.84
C LYS A 60 -6.13 18.54 -16.80
N LYS A 61 -6.17 19.85 -17.09
CA LYS A 61 -6.82 20.85 -16.23
C LYS A 61 -8.31 20.59 -16.08
N CYS A 62 -9.01 20.35 -17.19
CA CYS A 62 -10.44 20.04 -17.23
C CYS A 62 -10.81 18.83 -16.35
N VAL A 63 -9.94 17.83 -16.25
CA VAL A 63 -10.20 16.63 -15.44
C VAL A 63 -9.75 16.80 -13.99
N ASN A 64 -8.60 17.45 -13.78
CA ASN A 64 -7.91 17.42 -12.48
C ASN A 64 -8.20 18.63 -11.59
N GLU A 65 -8.53 19.78 -12.17
CA GLU A 65 -8.73 21.03 -11.43
C GLU A 65 -10.21 21.36 -11.19
N THR A 66 -11.13 20.64 -11.83
CA THR A 66 -12.56 20.78 -11.60
C THR A 66 -12.94 20.12 -10.29
N GLU A 67 -13.64 20.85 -9.43
CA GLU A 67 -13.97 20.37 -8.09
C GLU A 67 -15.39 19.85 -7.98
N THR A 68 -16.31 20.41 -8.76
CA THR A 68 -17.71 19.99 -8.80
C THR A 68 -18.05 19.33 -10.12
N ILE A 69 -19.11 18.51 -10.11
CA ILE A 69 -19.67 17.92 -11.33
C ILE A 69 -20.04 19.01 -12.34
N ASN A 70 -20.66 20.11 -11.90
CA ASN A 70 -21.07 21.20 -12.79
C ASN A 70 -19.88 21.91 -13.45
N GLU A 71 -18.80 22.11 -12.71
CA GLU A 71 -17.54 22.67 -13.25
C GLU A 71 -16.93 21.74 -14.29
N PHE A 72 -16.91 20.44 -14.01
CA PHE A 72 -16.45 19.44 -14.98
C PHE A 72 -17.30 19.45 -16.25
N GLU A 73 -18.63 19.36 -16.14
CA GLU A 73 -19.53 19.33 -17.29
C GLU A 73 -19.36 20.58 -18.17
N SER A 74 -19.28 21.77 -17.55
CA SER A 74 -19.06 23.03 -18.27
C SER A 74 -17.67 23.08 -18.93
N SER A 75 -16.62 22.72 -18.18
CA SER A 75 -15.24 22.72 -18.67
C SER A 75 -15.03 21.71 -19.79
N TRP A 76 -15.69 20.54 -19.72
CA TRP A 76 -15.62 19.49 -20.72
C TRP A 76 -16.21 19.95 -22.04
N VAL A 77 -17.42 20.53 -22.01
CA VAL A 77 -18.07 21.07 -23.21
C VAL A 77 -17.22 22.19 -23.83
N SER A 78 -16.77 23.15 -23.04
CA SER A 78 -15.92 24.24 -23.52
C SER A 78 -14.60 23.75 -24.14
N LEU A 79 -14.00 22.69 -23.58
CA LEU A 79 -12.80 22.08 -24.14
C LEU A 79 -13.09 21.47 -25.52
N LEU A 80 -14.15 20.66 -25.64
CA LEU A 80 -14.46 19.99 -26.90
C LEU A 80 -14.83 20.98 -28.02
N GLU A 81 -15.57 22.04 -27.69
CA GLU A 81 -15.92 23.12 -28.62
C GLU A 81 -14.68 23.86 -29.12
N ARG A 82 -13.77 24.21 -28.21
CA ARG A 82 -12.56 24.98 -28.53
C ARG A 82 -11.62 24.27 -29.50
N TYR A 83 -11.55 22.94 -29.41
CA TYR A 83 -10.69 22.13 -30.26
C TYR A 83 -11.44 21.45 -31.41
N PHE A 84 -12.74 21.71 -31.57
CA PHE A 84 -13.60 21.14 -32.61
C PHE A 84 -13.61 19.60 -32.63
N VAL A 85 -13.69 18.99 -31.45
CA VAL A 85 -13.61 17.52 -31.25
C VAL A 85 -14.88 16.91 -30.64
N MET A 86 -16.01 17.61 -30.75
CA MET A 86 -17.31 17.19 -30.24
C MET A 86 -17.74 15.79 -30.73
N ASP A 87 -17.46 15.49 -32.00
CA ASP A 87 -17.86 14.24 -32.66
C ASP A 87 -16.81 13.12 -32.53
N ASN A 88 -15.77 13.32 -31.72
CA ASN A 88 -14.72 12.33 -31.56
C ASN A 88 -15.23 11.12 -30.74
N GLU A 89 -15.30 9.96 -31.37
CA GLU A 89 -15.81 8.71 -30.75
C GLU A 89 -15.08 8.33 -29.46
N TRP A 90 -13.75 8.54 -29.40
CA TRP A 90 -12.96 8.25 -28.20
C TRP A 90 -13.36 9.15 -27.04
N LEU A 91 -13.46 10.46 -27.25
CA LEU A 91 -13.86 11.42 -26.22
C LEU A 91 -15.32 11.20 -25.77
N GLN A 92 -16.21 10.82 -26.68
CA GLN A 92 -17.58 10.44 -26.33
C GLN A 92 -17.61 9.19 -25.44
N SER A 93 -16.80 8.18 -25.76
CA SER A 93 -16.63 6.98 -24.92
C SER A 93 -16.12 7.34 -23.52
N MET A 94 -15.09 8.20 -23.44
CA MET A 94 -14.53 8.65 -22.16
C MET A 94 -15.53 9.48 -21.35
N TYR A 95 -16.34 10.31 -22.00
CA TYR A 95 -17.42 11.05 -21.35
C TYR A 95 -18.52 10.12 -20.82
N ASN A 96 -18.90 9.08 -21.57
CA ASN A 96 -19.87 8.10 -21.10
C ASN A 96 -19.38 7.33 -19.86
N ALA A 97 -18.07 7.08 -19.77
CA ALA A 97 -17.41 6.46 -18.64
C ALA A 97 -16.97 7.44 -17.53
N ARG A 98 -17.42 8.70 -17.53
CA ARG A 98 -16.91 9.74 -16.60
C ARG A 98 -17.09 9.41 -15.12
N GLN A 99 -18.08 8.60 -14.76
CA GLN A 99 -18.32 8.17 -13.38
C GLN A 99 -17.20 7.30 -12.82
N GLU A 100 -16.46 6.62 -13.70
CA GLU A 100 -15.42 5.67 -13.36
C GLU A 100 -14.02 6.27 -13.36
N TRP A 101 -13.78 7.50 -13.85
CA TRP A 101 -12.41 8.03 -13.93
C TRP A 101 -12.24 9.51 -13.64
N VAL A 102 -13.32 10.31 -13.69
CA VAL A 102 -13.26 11.73 -13.39
C VAL A 102 -13.35 11.95 -11.88
N PRO A 103 -12.35 12.59 -11.24
CA PRO A 103 -12.32 12.76 -9.78
C PRO A 103 -13.58 13.40 -9.18
N ALA A 104 -14.20 14.35 -9.88
CA ALA A 104 -15.42 15.03 -9.42
C ALA A 104 -16.59 14.07 -9.16
N TYR A 105 -16.62 12.90 -9.80
CA TYR A 105 -17.67 11.88 -9.67
C TYR A 105 -17.34 10.74 -8.69
N MET A 106 -16.16 10.77 -8.08
CA MET A 106 -15.62 9.65 -7.28
C MET A 106 -15.21 10.06 -5.86
N ARG A 107 -15.55 11.28 -5.44
CA ARG A 107 -15.11 11.81 -4.14
C ARG A 107 -15.82 11.15 -2.95
N ASP A 108 -16.97 10.54 -3.17
CA ASP A 108 -17.78 9.85 -2.16
C ASP A 108 -17.21 8.48 -1.73
N THR A 109 -16.23 7.96 -2.45
CA THR A 109 -15.69 6.62 -2.24
C THR A 109 -14.21 6.66 -1.87
N PHE A 110 -13.81 5.84 -0.89
CA PHE A 110 -12.42 5.69 -0.48
C PHE A 110 -11.60 4.91 -1.51
N PHE A 111 -10.60 5.55 -2.10
CA PHE A 111 -9.64 4.90 -3.00
C PHE A 111 -8.25 4.73 -2.38
N GLY A 112 -8.03 5.30 -1.18
CA GLY A 112 -6.71 5.32 -0.54
C GLY A 112 -5.66 6.06 -1.37
N ASP A 113 -6.13 6.90 -2.29
CA ASP A 113 -5.30 7.74 -3.15
C ASP A 113 -5.24 9.12 -2.53
N PHE A 114 -4.02 9.60 -2.32
CA PHE A 114 -3.78 11.00 -1.97
C PHE A 114 -3.12 11.59 -3.20
N SER A 115 -3.70 12.67 -3.74
CA SER A 115 -3.26 13.34 -4.95
C SER A 115 -1.78 13.76 -4.83
N ILE A 116 -0.89 12.84 -5.15
CA ILE A 116 0.43 13.18 -5.63
C ILE A 116 0.11 13.80 -6.98
N THR A 117 0.50 15.05 -7.16
CA THR A 117 0.60 15.67 -8.48
C THR A 117 1.01 14.58 -9.47
N GLU A 118 0.10 14.18 -10.35
CA GLU A 118 0.24 12.97 -11.18
C GLU A 118 1.55 12.90 -11.97
N ARG A 119 2.20 14.06 -12.07
CA ARG A 119 3.59 14.27 -12.45
C ARG A 119 4.57 13.22 -11.92
N ASN A 120 4.34 12.60 -10.75
CA ASN A 120 5.25 11.57 -10.18
C ASN A 120 4.72 10.13 -10.20
N ILE A 121 3.47 9.87 -10.60
CA ILE A 121 2.95 8.49 -10.68
C ILE A 121 3.60 7.75 -11.86
N GLY A 122 3.89 8.46 -12.95
CA GLY A 122 4.64 7.91 -14.08
C GLY A 122 6.13 7.67 -13.86
N LEU A 123 6.70 8.12 -12.73
CA LEU A 123 8.15 8.07 -12.41
C LEU A 123 8.50 7.04 -11.31
N ASN A 124 7.56 6.20 -10.89
CA ASN A 124 7.82 5.12 -9.94
C ASN A 124 7.16 3.82 -10.40
N SER A 125 7.40 3.43 -11.65
CA SER A 125 6.94 2.12 -12.11
C SER A 125 7.72 1.02 -11.38
N PHE A 126 7.04 -0.06 -10.99
CA PHE A 126 7.68 -1.18 -10.28
C PHE A 126 8.91 -1.71 -11.02
N PHE A 127 8.83 -1.75 -12.35
CA PHE A 127 9.87 -2.26 -13.25
C PHE A 127 10.79 -1.19 -13.83
N GLU A 128 10.69 0.06 -13.37
CA GLU A 128 11.49 1.15 -13.90
C GLU A 128 12.99 0.89 -13.72
N GLY A 129 13.74 0.96 -14.82
CA GLY A 129 15.17 0.64 -14.85
C GLY A 129 15.51 -0.86 -14.81
N PHE A 130 14.53 -1.75 -14.62
CA PHE A 130 14.73 -3.20 -14.56
C PHE A 130 14.34 -3.93 -15.85
N VAL A 131 13.27 -3.49 -16.51
CA VAL A 131 12.72 -4.13 -17.73
C VAL A 131 12.70 -3.14 -18.88
N ASN A 132 13.09 -3.60 -20.06
CA ASN A 132 13.08 -2.84 -21.31
C ASN A 132 12.71 -3.75 -22.50
N ALA A 133 12.61 -3.17 -23.71
CA ALA A 133 12.23 -3.89 -24.91
C ALA A 133 13.17 -5.06 -25.31
N SER A 134 14.42 -5.09 -24.81
CA SER A 134 15.37 -6.18 -25.06
C SER A 134 15.41 -7.23 -23.94
N THR A 135 14.61 -7.07 -22.88
CA THR A 135 14.58 -8.01 -21.76
C THR A 135 13.87 -9.30 -22.17
N THR A 136 14.60 -10.41 -22.19
CA THR A 136 14.04 -11.74 -22.48
C THR A 136 13.22 -12.27 -21.30
N ILE A 137 12.31 -13.22 -21.55
CA ILE A 137 11.51 -13.88 -20.50
C ILE A 137 12.40 -14.52 -19.43
N GLN A 138 13.55 -15.10 -19.82
CA GLN A 138 14.50 -15.69 -18.88
C GLN A 138 15.16 -14.62 -17.99
N MET A 139 15.44 -13.44 -18.53
CA MET A 139 15.96 -12.30 -17.76
C MET A 139 14.88 -11.65 -16.88
N LEU A 140 13.61 -11.71 -17.29
CA LEU A 140 12.50 -11.10 -16.57
C LEU A 140 12.42 -11.57 -15.12
N ILE A 141 12.59 -12.86 -14.85
CA ILE A 141 12.54 -13.41 -13.48
C ILE A 141 13.65 -12.79 -12.62
N LYS A 142 14.88 -12.75 -13.13
CA LYS A 142 16.02 -12.14 -12.42
C LYS A 142 15.83 -10.65 -12.20
N GLN A 143 15.25 -9.94 -13.17
CA GLN A 143 14.97 -8.51 -13.04
C GLN A 143 13.81 -8.23 -12.08
N TYR A 144 12.80 -9.12 -12.05
CA TYR A 144 11.71 -9.06 -11.09
C TYR A 144 12.22 -9.21 -9.67
N GLU A 145 13.06 -10.21 -9.38
CA GLU A 145 13.64 -10.39 -8.04
C GLU A 145 14.45 -9.16 -7.59
N LYS A 146 15.21 -8.55 -8.51
CA LYS A 146 15.93 -7.30 -8.24
C LYS A 146 14.99 -6.13 -7.99
N ALA A 147 13.90 -6.01 -8.76
CA ALA A 147 12.88 -5.00 -8.56
C ALA A 147 12.25 -5.16 -7.17
N VAL A 148 11.80 -6.37 -6.80
CA VAL A 148 11.28 -6.68 -5.46
C VAL A 148 12.27 -6.25 -4.37
N ALA A 149 13.54 -6.65 -4.48
CA ALA A 149 14.57 -6.30 -3.50
C ALA A 149 14.76 -4.77 -3.37
N SER A 150 14.82 -4.06 -4.50
CA SER A 150 14.93 -2.59 -4.51
C SER A 150 13.71 -1.92 -3.88
N TRP A 151 12.50 -2.44 -4.11
CA TRP A 151 11.29 -1.93 -3.48
C TRP A 151 11.26 -2.18 -1.98
N HIS A 152 11.66 -3.37 -1.53
CA HIS A 152 11.82 -3.65 -0.10
C HIS A 152 12.85 -2.73 0.56
N GLU A 153 13.97 -2.45 -0.09
CA GLU A 153 14.98 -1.50 0.42
C GLU A 153 14.42 -0.07 0.53
N LYS A 154 13.68 0.39 -0.49
CA LYS A 154 12.99 1.69 -0.45
C LYS A 154 11.95 1.76 0.66
N GLU A 155 11.20 0.68 0.88
CA GLU A 155 10.24 0.56 1.97
C GLU A 155 10.93 0.59 3.33
N LEU A 156 11.96 -0.23 3.54
CA LEU A 156 12.77 -0.26 4.77
C LEU A 156 13.35 1.11 5.10
N LYS A 157 13.89 1.82 4.10
CA LYS A 157 14.37 3.19 4.26
C LYS A 157 13.25 4.14 4.66
N SER A 158 12.07 4.03 4.05
CA SER A 158 10.91 4.87 4.36
C SER A 158 10.36 4.62 5.77
N ASP A 159 10.34 3.37 6.22
CA ASP A 159 9.95 2.95 7.57
C ASP A 159 10.97 3.44 8.60
N TYR A 160 12.26 3.32 8.28
CA TYR A 160 13.35 3.85 9.10
C TYR A 160 13.23 5.37 9.27
N ASP A 161 13.08 6.11 8.16
CA ASP A 161 12.92 7.56 8.17
C ASP A 161 11.69 7.99 8.96
N SER A 162 10.58 7.27 8.83
CA SER A 162 9.32 7.58 9.54
C SER A 162 9.42 7.36 11.04
N THR A 163 10.27 6.43 11.49
CA THR A 163 10.42 6.09 12.91
C THR A 163 11.50 6.96 13.57
N ASN A 164 12.63 7.17 12.89
CA ASN A 164 13.85 7.70 13.50
C ASN A 164 14.13 9.17 13.17
N THR A 165 13.46 9.74 12.17
CA THR A 165 13.62 11.15 11.82
C THR A 165 12.57 11.98 12.54
N SER A 166 13.02 12.96 13.33
CA SER A 166 12.11 13.94 13.92
C SER A 166 11.45 14.79 12.83
N LEU A 167 10.13 14.88 12.88
CA LEU A 167 9.35 15.68 11.94
C LEU A 167 9.36 17.14 12.40
N VAL A 168 9.64 18.05 11.48
CA VAL A 168 9.62 19.49 11.75
C VAL A 168 8.17 19.96 11.78
N LEU A 169 7.74 20.52 12.91
CA LEU A 169 6.42 21.14 13.05
C LEU A 169 6.44 22.56 12.46
N LYS A 170 5.40 22.94 11.72
CA LYS A 170 5.24 24.28 11.15
C LYS A 170 4.41 25.19 12.05
N THR A 171 3.65 24.62 12.98
CA THR A 171 2.79 25.37 13.92
C THR A 171 2.99 24.83 15.35
N PRO A 172 2.66 25.62 16.38
CA PRO A 172 2.64 25.15 17.77
C PRO A 172 1.38 24.33 18.10
N SER A 173 0.61 23.87 17.10
CA SER A 173 -0.67 23.19 17.31
C SER A 173 -0.50 21.82 17.99
N PRO A 174 -1.24 21.53 19.08
CA PRO A 174 -1.23 20.20 19.69
C PRO A 174 -1.67 19.10 18.72
N MET A 175 -2.58 19.42 17.80
CA MET A 175 -3.06 18.50 16.77
C MET A 175 -1.95 18.10 15.80
N GLU A 176 -1.08 19.06 15.44
CA GLU A 176 0.07 18.79 14.59
C GLU A 176 1.07 17.85 15.27
N LYS A 177 1.35 18.11 16.55
CA LYS A 177 2.22 17.24 17.37
C LYS A 177 1.64 15.82 17.49
N GLN A 178 0.33 15.70 17.71
CA GLN A 178 -0.35 14.40 17.75
C GLN A 178 -0.22 13.68 16.39
N ALA A 179 -0.53 14.35 15.29
CA ALA A 179 -0.44 13.78 13.96
C ALA A 179 0.99 13.35 13.60
N ALA A 180 2.01 14.12 14.02
CA ALA A 180 3.41 13.79 13.82
C ALA A 180 3.80 12.45 14.48
N ASN A 181 3.24 12.17 15.66
CA ASN A 181 3.51 10.92 16.38
C ASN A 181 2.75 9.72 15.80
N LEU A 182 1.53 9.93 15.30
CA LEU A 182 0.67 8.86 14.82
C LEU A 182 0.96 8.45 13.37
N TYR A 183 1.13 9.42 12.47
CA TYR A 183 1.20 9.16 11.04
C TYR A 183 2.60 8.74 10.57
N THR A 184 2.63 7.99 9.47
CA THR A 184 3.85 7.82 8.68
C THR A 184 4.34 9.19 8.19
N ARG A 185 5.64 9.33 7.93
CA ARG A 185 6.24 10.63 7.54
C ARG A 185 5.53 11.24 6.33
N ARG A 186 5.20 10.43 5.33
CA ARG A 186 4.55 10.88 4.10
C ARG A 186 3.16 11.43 4.35
N ILE A 187 2.35 10.74 5.15
CA ILE A 187 1.00 11.19 5.48
C ILE A 187 1.06 12.43 6.37
N PHE A 188 1.98 12.48 7.33
CA PHE A 188 2.16 13.66 8.17
C PHE A 188 2.43 14.92 7.33
N MET A 189 3.32 14.86 6.35
CA MET A 189 3.62 16.02 5.49
C MET A 189 2.36 16.52 4.76
N LYS A 190 1.49 15.62 4.30
CA LYS A 190 0.21 15.97 3.68
C LYS A 190 -0.78 16.57 4.67
N PHE A 191 -0.94 15.95 5.84
CA PHE A 191 -1.75 16.52 6.91
C PHE A 191 -1.25 17.93 7.29
N GLN A 192 0.06 18.13 7.38
CA GLN A 192 0.67 19.41 7.71
C GLN A 192 0.44 20.46 6.62
N GLU A 193 0.49 20.09 5.34
CA GLU A 193 0.10 20.97 4.22
C GLU A 193 -1.35 21.44 4.40
N GLU A 194 -2.29 20.52 4.61
CA GLU A 194 -3.71 20.87 4.84
C GLU A 194 -3.91 21.73 6.10
N LEU A 195 -3.17 21.47 7.17
CA LEU A 195 -3.25 22.22 8.42
C LEU A 195 -2.74 23.67 8.25
N VAL A 196 -1.62 23.87 7.56
CA VAL A 196 -1.08 25.22 7.31
C VAL A 196 -2.02 26.02 6.41
N GLU A 197 -2.62 25.36 5.41
CA GLU A 197 -3.58 25.99 4.50
C GLU A 197 -4.83 26.54 5.21
N THR A 198 -5.17 26.05 6.41
CA THR A 198 -6.27 26.62 7.21
C THR A 198 -6.11 28.11 7.50
N LEU A 199 -4.87 28.62 7.54
CA LEU A 199 -4.58 30.03 7.80
C LEU A 199 -5.10 30.94 6.69
N ALA A 200 -5.20 30.43 5.46
CA ALA A 200 -5.72 31.15 4.30
C ALA A 200 -7.21 30.86 4.04
N ASN A 201 -7.83 29.96 4.81
CA ASN A 201 -9.18 29.45 4.59
C ASN A 201 -10.07 29.69 5.84
N PRO A 202 -10.50 30.93 6.11
CA PRO A 202 -11.36 31.22 7.25
C PRO A 202 -12.71 30.48 7.18
N ALA A 203 -13.17 29.99 8.33
CA ALA A 203 -14.49 29.39 8.49
C ALA A 203 -15.48 30.39 9.06
N THR A 204 -16.58 30.61 8.35
CA THR A 204 -17.70 31.50 8.74
C THR A 204 -18.93 30.67 9.02
N LYS A 205 -19.56 30.86 10.18
CA LYS A 205 -20.79 30.13 10.54
C LYS A 205 -21.96 30.71 9.74
N ILE A 206 -22.70 29.87 9.03
CA ILE A 206 -23.83 30.29 8.20
C ILE A 206 -25.18 29.75 8.68
N ASP A 207 -25.19 28.68 9.46
CA ASP A 207 -26.40 28.13 10.07
C ASP A 207 -26.10 27.45 11.42
N ASP A 208 -27.11 27.41 12.29
CA ASP A 208 -27.07 26.69 13.56
C ASP A 208 -28.43 26.06 13.89
N SER A 209 -28.57 24.78 13.56
CA SER A 209 -29.73 23.98 13.94
C SER A 209 -29.67 23.49 15.40
N GLY A 210 -28.64 23.89 16.16
CA GLY A 210 -28.38 23.45 17.54
C GLY A 210 -27.59 22.14 17.60
N THR A 211 -28.09 21.08 16.97
CA THR A 211 -27.38 19.78 16.92
C THR A 211 -26.23 19.79 15.93
N VAL A 212 -26.43 20.47 14.79
CA VAL A 212 -25.45 20.60 13.71
C VAL A 212 -25.28 22.09 13.36
N ALA A 213 -24.03 22.55 13.37
CA ALA A 213 -23.68 23.89 12.91
C ALA A 213 -23.04 23.79 11.52
N THR A 214 -23.47 24.64 10.60
CA THR A 214 -22.94 24.68 9.23
C THR A 214 -22.03 25.88 9.05
N TYR A 215 -20.86 25.61 8.47
CA TYR A 215 -19.81 26.58 8.21
C TYR A 215 -19.53 26.68 6.73
N ARG A 216 -19.36 27.90 6.23
CA ARG A 216 -18.80 28.19 4.93
C ARG A 216 -17.31 28.46 5.08
N VAL A 217 -16.48 27.72 4.36
CA VAL A 217 -15.02 27.86 4.36
C VAL A 217 -14.57 28.20 2.95
N ALA A 218 -13.83 29.30 2.79
CA ALA A 218 -13.31 29.72 1.49
C ALA A 218 -11.94 30.33 1.66
N LYS A 219 -11.07 30.14 0.67
CA LYS A 219 -9.77 30.80 0.63
C LYS A 219 -9.93 32.30 0.40
N PHE A 220 -9.08 33.11 1.02
CA PHE A 220 -9.08 34.56 0.79
C PHE A 220 -8.96 34.89 -0.70
N GLY A 221 -9.92 35.68 -1.21
CA GLY A 221 -10.00 36.07 -2.62
C GLY A 221 -10.66 35.04 -3.55
N GLU A 222 -11.02 33.85 -3.06
CA GLU A 222 -11.61 32.76 -3.85
C GLU A 222 -12.99 32.35 -3.31
N GLU A 223 -13.86 33.33 -3.05
CA GLU A 223 -15.18 33.08 -2.45
C GLU A 223 -16.10 32.18 -3.30
N HIS A 224 -15.90 32.16 -4.61
CA HIS A 224 -16.64 31.31 -5.55
C HIS A 224 -16.31 29.82 -5.39
N LYS A 225 -15.19 29.46 -4.73
CA LYS A 225 -14.77 28.09 -4.42
C LYS A 225 -15.01 27.70 -2.96
N ALA A 226 -16.07 28.25 -2.37
CA ALA A 226 -16.38 27.97 -0.97
C ALA A 226 -16.89 26.54 -0.79
N HIS A 227 -16.43 25.88 0.28
CA HIS A 227 -16.96 24.60 0.73
C HIS A 227 -17.81 24.76 1.97
N THR A 228 -18.76 23.83 2.11
CA THR A 228 -19.63 23.76 3.28
C THR A 228 -19.16 22.65 4.20
N VAL A 229 -19.10 22.92 5.50
CA VAL A 229 -18.72 21.97 6.54
C VAL A 229 -19.83 21.90 7.58
N ASN A 230 -20.39 20.71 7.76
CA ASN A 230 -21.38 20.43 8.79
C ASN A 230 -20.67 19.84 10.00
N PHE A 231 -20.77 20.50 11.16
CA PHE A 231 -20.09 20.08 12.39
C PHE A 231 -21.10 19.73 13.49
N THR A 232 -20.95 18.53 14.04
CA THR A 232 -21.73 18.00 15.16
C THR A 232 -20.88 18.06 16.43
N SER A 233 -21.23 18.95 17.35
CA SER A 233 -20.40 19.25 18.52
C SER A 233 -20.30 18.08 19.51
N PHE A 234 -21.35 17.27 19.65
CA PHE A 234 -21.38 16.14 20.58
C PHE A 234 -20.44 15.00 20.15
N GLU A 235 -20.38 14.71 18.84
CA GLU A 235 -19.57 13.63 18.27
C GLU A 235 -18.16 14.10 17.84
N MET A 236 -17.88 15.40 17.93
CA MET A 236 -16.70 16.04 17.34
C MET A 236 -16.51 15.64 15.86
N LYS A 237 -17.63 15.54 15.15
CA LYS A 237 -17.70 15.03 13.77
C LYS A 237 -18.02 16.14 12.80
N ALA A 238 -17.20 16.26 11.77
CA ALA A 238 -17.34 17.17 10.65
C ALA A 238 -17.42 16.43 9.31
N ASN A 239 -18.36 16.83 8.46
CA ASN A 239 -18.44 16.39 7.08
C ASN A 239 -18.27 17.60 6.17
N CYS A 240 -17.45 17.48 5.13
CA CYS A 240 -17.19 18.60 4.20
C CYS A 240 -17.67 18.26 2.80
N SER A 241 -18.26 19.24 2.11
CA SER A 241 -18.67 19.10 0.72
C SER A 241 -17.52 18.82 -0.26
N CYS A 242 -16.26 19.04 0.15
CA CYS A 242 -15.10 18.66 -0.68
C CYS A 242 -14.82 17.15 -0.69
N GLN A 243 -15.38 16.38 0.27
CA GLN A 243 -15.29 14.92 0.38
C GLN A 243 -13.87 14.33 0.37
N MET A 244 -12.86 15.13 0.73
CA MET A 244 -11.45 14.70 0.67
C MET A 244 -11.15 13.59 1.68
N PHE A 245 -11.80 13.60 2.85
CA PHE A 245 -11.59 12.56 3.86
C PHE A 245 -12.20 11.24 3.41
N GLU A 246 -13.39 11.28 2.83
CA GLU A 246 -14.07 10.12 2.25
C GLU A 246 -13.24 9.50 1.13
N HIS A 247 -12.65 10.33 0.26
CA HIS A 247 -11.84 9.88 -0.86
C HIS A 247 -10.45 9.33 -0.47
N SER A 248 -9.72 10.07 0.38
CA SER A 248 -8.30 9.83 0.68
C SER A 248 -8.03 9.32 2.10
N GLY A 249 -8.97 9.49 3.02
CA GLY A 249 -8.80 9.20 4.43
C GLY A 249 -7.92 10.20 5.19
N ILE A 250 -7.61 11.35 4.57
CA ILE A 250 -6.88 12.47 5.20
C ILE A 250 -7.84 13.64 5.33
N ILE A 251 -7.88 14.25 6.51
CA ILE A 251 -8.76 15.37 6.82
C ILE A 251 -8.34 16.61 6.02
N CYS A 252 -9.32 17.31 5.42
CA CYS A 252 -9.04 18.49 4.60
C CYS A 252 -8.87 19.76 5.44
N ARG A 253 -8.22 20.76 4.83
CA ARG A 253 -8.14 22.14 5.34
C ARG A 253 -9.48 22.73 5.77
N HIS A 254 -10.59 22.39 5.09
CA HIS A 254 -11.91 22.95 5.43
C HIS A 254 -12.40 22.46 6.79
N ILE A 255 -12.28 21.15 7.05
CA ILE A 255 -12.65 20.59 8.35
C ILE A 255 -11.69 21.11 9.43
N LEU A 256 -10.39 21.15 9.15
CA LEU A 256 -9.39 21.66 10.07
C LEU A 256 -9.62 23.15 10.43
N ALA A 257 -10.07 23.97 9.48
CA ALA A 257 -10.44 25.36 9.73
C ALA A 257 -11.64 25.46 10.70
N VAL A 258 -12.64 24.61 10.56
CA VAL A 258 -13.77 24.54 11.51
C VAL A 258 -13.32 24.05 12.88
N PHE A 259 -12.46 23.02 12.95
CA PHE A 259 -11.87 22.55 14.20
C PHE A 259 -11.10 23.65 14.94
N ARG A 260 -10.36 24.49 14.20
CA ARG A 260 -9.69 25.67 14.75
C ARG A 260 -10.68 26.66 15.38
N VAL A 261 -11.77 26.99 14.70
CA VAL A 261 -12.81 27.91 15.23
C VAL A 261 -13.56 27.30 16.42
N LYS A 262 -13.71 25.98 16.45
CA LYS A 262 -14.35 25.23 17.55
C LYS A 262 -13.38 24.85 18.68
N ASN A 263 -12.12 25.26 18.63
CA ASN A 263 -11.07 24.91 19.60
C ASN A 263 -10.90 23.40 19.82
N VAL A 264 -11.05 22.60 18.76
CA VAL A 264 -10.70 21.18 18.78
C VAL A 264 -9.17 21.10 18.66
N LEU A 265 -8.50 20.78 19.76
CA LEU A 265 -7.03 20.83 19.86
C LEU A 265 -6.33 19.54 19.41
N THR A 266 -7.06 18.44 19.32
CA THR A 266 -6.54 17.12 18.94
C THR A 266 -7.43 16.50 17.87
N LEU A 267 -6.84 15.72 16.99
CA LEU A 267 -7.55 15.04 15.92
C LEU A 267 -8.42 13.92 16.53
N PRO A 268 -9.75 13.95 16.33
CA PRO A 268 -10.63 12.88 16.81
C PRO A 268 -10.27 11.54 16.17
N SER A 269 -10.45 10.44 16.90
CA SER A 269 -9.99 9.10 16.50
C SER A 269 -10.64 8.61 15.20
N GLN A 270 -11.88 9.01 14.91
CA GLN A 270 -12.57 8.66 13.67
C GLN A 270 -11.88 9.21 12.40
N TYR A 271 -11.03 10.23 12.53
CA TYR A 271 -10.23 10.78 11.43
C TYR A 271 -8.83 10.18 11.33
N VAL A 272 -8.47 9.23 12.21
CA VAL A 272 -7.18 8.55 12.21
C VAL A 272 -7.36 7.13 11.69
N LEU A 273 -7.12 6.93 10.39
CA LEU A 273 -7.19 5.58 9.80
C LEU A 273 -5.88 4.81 10.04
N LYS A 274 -6.00 3.58 10.56
CA LYS A 274 -4.88 2.68 10.88
C LYS A 274 -3.86 2.55 9.73
N ARG A 275 -4.35 2.45 8.48
CA ARG A 275 -3.53 2.38 7.25
C ARG A 275 -2.49 3.50 7.15
N TRP A 276 -2.81 4.67 7.66
CA TRP A 276 -1.98 5.86 7.57
C TRP A 276 -1.00 6.04 8.73
N THR A 277 -1.15 5.22 9.77
CA THR A 277 -0.32 5.28 10.97
C THR A 277 0.99 4.52 10.81
N ARG A 278 1.99 4.84 11.63
CA ARG A 278 3.25 4.08 11.72
C ARG A 278 3.02 2.60 12.09
N ASN A 279 1.89 2.32 12.72
CA ASN A 279 1.47 1.01 13.19
C ASN A 279 0.56 0.27 12.20
N ALA A 280 0.52 0.69 10.93
CA ALA A 280 -0.36 0.08 9.92
C ALA A 280 -0.14 -1.44 9.74
N LYS A 281 1.08 -1.93 9.99
CA LYS A 281 1.47 -3.35 9.89
C LYS A 281 1.22 -4.14 11.18
N ILE A 282 0.91 -3.48 12.31
CA ILE A 282 0.67 -4.15 13.59
C ILE A 282 -0.74 -4.76 13.52
N GLY A 283 -0.85 -6.09 13.64
CA GLY A 283 -2.15 -6.77 13.77
C GLY A 283 -2.95 -6.18 14.92
N ASP A 284 -4.28 -6.15 14.82
CA ASP A 284 -5.09 -5.73 15.97
C ASP A 284 -4.84 -6.72 17.11
N MET A 285 -4.17 -6.26 18.17
CA MET A 285 -3.97 -7.00 19.43
C MET A 285 -5.29 -7.02 20.22
N GLN A 286 -6.37 -7.42 19.56
CA GLN A 286 -7.70 -7.52 20.15
C GLN A 286 -8.36 -8.78 19.59
N ASP A 287 -7.76 -9.92 19.92
CA ASP A 287 -8.50 -11.17 20.01
C ASP A 287 -7.86 -12.01 21.13
N GLU A 288 -8.43 -11.90 22.34
CA GLU A 288 -8.07 -12.75 23.48
C GLU A 288 -8.63 -14.19 23.32
N HIS A 289 -9.19 -14.54 22.17
CA HIS A 289 -9.62 -15.91 21.86
C HIS A 289 -9.41 -16.26 20.39
N ALA A 290 -8.15 -16.41 19.96
CA ALA A 290 -7.83 -17.11 18.71
C ALA A 290 -7.09 -18.41 19.02
N THR A 291 -7.86 -19.49 18.93
CA THR A 291 -7.42 -20.89 18.92
C THR A 291 -6.15 -21.08 18.11
N GLU A 292 -5.18 -21.76 18.71
CA GLU A 292 -3.95 -22.22 18.08
C GLU A 292 -4.28 -22.98 16.79
N LEU A 293 -4.00 -22.35 15.64
CA LEU A 293 -3.82 -23.04 14.38
C LEU A 293 -2.35 -22.88 13.97
N PRO A 294 -1.62 -23.98 13.73
CA PRO A 294 -0.20 -23.93 13.45
C PRO A 294 0.02 -23.42 12.03
N ASN A 295 0.31 -22.12 11.89
CA ASN A 295 0.61 -21.53 10.61
C ASN A 295 2.08 -21.83 10.25
N ASN A 296 2.28 -22.98 9.61
CA ASN A 296 3.54 -23.34 8.95
C ASN A 296 3.71 -22.51 7.66
N SER A 297 3.94 -21.21 7.79
CA SER A 297 4.53 -20.39 6.74
C SER A 297 5.95 -20.06 7.15
N ARG A 298 6.90 -20.74 6.52
CA ARG A 298 8.35 -20.53 6.58
C ARG A 298 8.69 -19.04 6.76
N GLU A 299 8.95 -18.63 8.01
CA GLU A 299 9.20 -17.23 8.36
C GLU A 299 10.34 -16.67 7.51
N SER A 300 10.04 -15.67 6.68
CA SER A 300 11.06 -15.07 5.84
C SER A 300 12.13 -14.41 6.74
N LEU A 301 13.36 -14.28 6.22
CA LEU A 301 14.41 -13.54 6.95
C LEU A 301 13.95 -12.11 7.30
N THR A 302 13.15 -11.51 6.42
CA THR A 302 12.55 -10.19 6.58
C THR A 302 11.53 -10.16 7.72
N ASP A 303 10.69 -11.19 7.85
CA ASP A 303 9.73 -11.27 8.96
C ASP A 303 10.45 -11.40 10.30
N ARG A 304 11.44 -12.29 10.40
CA ARG A 304 12.25 -12.46 11.61
C ARG A 304 12.99 -11.19 11.98
N TYR A 305 13.60 -10.51 10.99
CA TYR A 305 14.30 -9.25 11.22
C TYR A 305 13.35 -8.14 11.69
N ASN A 306 12.19 -7.99 11.04
CA ASN A 306 11.22 -6.96 11.37
C ASN A 306 10.61 -7.19 12.76
N THR A 307 10.26 -8.43 13.11
CA THR A 307 9.74 -8.78 14.44
C THR A 307 10.77 -8.50 15.53
N LEU A 308 12.02 -8.94 15.35
CA LEU A 308 13.10 -8.67 16.32
C LEU A 308 13.38 -7.18 16.48
N ARG A 309 13.40 -6.43 15.37
CA ARG A 309 13.57 -4.98 15.38
C ARG A 309 12.43 -4.29 16.12
N GLN A 310 11.20 -4.71 15.91
CA GLN A 310 10.02 -4.15 16.58
C GLN A 310 10.08 -4.37 18.10
N GLU A 311 10.44 -5.58 18.55
CA GLU A 311 10.59 -5.82 19.98
C GLU A 311 11.74 -4.99 20.57
N ALA A 312 12.88 -4.92 19.88
CA ALA A 312 14.00 -4.09 20.34
C ALA A 312 13.62 -2.61 20.50
N ILE A 313 12.76 -2.07 19.63
CA ILE A 313 12.29 -0.67 19.72
C ILE A 313 11.49 -0.45 21.01
N LYS A 314 10.65 -1.40 21.44
CA LYS A 314 9.91 -1.25 22.72
C LYS A 314 10.86 -1.12 23.91
N TYR A 315 11.94 -1.91 23.93
CA TYR A 315 12.99 -1.80 24.96
C TYR A 315 13.69 -0.43 24.93
N VAL A 316 13.90 0.13 23.75
CA VAL A 316 14.50 1.46 23.60
C VAL A 316 13.53 2.55 24.07
N GLU A 317 12.26 2.49 23.70
CA GLU A 317 11.23 3.48 24.07
C GLU A 317 10.96 3.49 25.58
N GLU A 318 10.87 2.32 26.22
CA GLU A 318 10.71 2.21 27.67
C GLU A 318 12.03 2.53 28.40
N GLY A 319 13.15 2.02 27.89
CA GLY A 319 14.50 2.22 28.42
C GLY A 319 14.91 3.70 28.50
N ALA A 320 14.56 4.49 27.48
CA ALA A 320 14.97 5.89 27.39
C ALA A 320 14.26 6.84 28.37
N LYS A 321 13.24 6.37 29.12
CA LYS A 321 12.43 7.23 30.01
C LYS A 321 13.16 7.71 31.26
N SER A 322 14.17 6.96 31.73
CA SER A 322 15.01 7.38 32.87
C SER A 322 16.33 6.62 32.86
N ILE A 323 17.34 7.15 33.55
CA ILE A 323 18.65 6.49 33.64
C ILE A 323 18.58 5.13 34.34
N HIS A 324 17.66 4.97 35.30
CA HIS A 324 17.45 3.71 36.00
C HIS A 324 16.87 2.64 35.07
N VAL A 325 15.80 2.98 34.33
CA VAL A 325 15.15 2.07 33.38
C VAL A 325 16.07 1.79 32.18
N TYR A 326 16.90 2.75 31.77
CA TYR A 326 17.93 2.56 30.75
C TYR A 326 18.93 1.47 31.15
N ASN A 327 19.45 1.52 32.38
CA ASN A 327 20.40 0.51 32.86
C ASN A 327 19.75 -0.89 32.89
N VAL A 328 18.51 -0.99 33.40
CA VAL A 328 17.75 -2.25 33.42
C VAL A 328 17.51 -2.79 32.01
N ALA A 329 17.11 -1.94 31.07
CA ALA A 329 16.91 -2.33 29.67
C ALA A 329 18.22 -2.76 29.00
N MET A 330 19.33 -2.08 29.29
CA MET A 330 20.65 -2.40 28.74
C MET A 330 21.18 -3.75 29.26
N ASP A 331 21.03 -4.02 30.55
CA ASP A 331 21.42 -5.30 31.16
C ASP A 331 20.61 -6.46 30.54
N ALA A 332 19.30 -6.28 30.39
CA ALA A 332 18.43 -7.27 29.75
C ALA A 332 18.81 -7.53 28.28
N LEU A 333 19.14 -6.48 27.52
CA LEU A 333 19.60 -6.62 26.13
C LEU A 333 20.95 -7.33 26.03
N GLN A 334 21.88 -7.07 26.96
CA GLN A 334 23.16 -7.78 27.01
C GLN A 334 22.98 -9.26 27.38
N GLU A 335 22.08 -9.58 28.29
CA GLU A 335 21.75 -10.97 28.63
C GLU A 335 21.12 -11.70 27.44
N ALA A 336 20.18 -11.06 26.75
CA ALA A 336 19.58 -11.60 25.53
C ALA A 336 20.64 -11.85 24.43
N LEU A 337 21.58 -10.91 24.24
CA LEU A 337 22.67 -11.06 23.28
C LEU A 337 23.57 -12.25 23.60
N LYS A 338 23.89 -12.48 24.89
CA LYS A 338 24.64 -13.65 25.34
C LYS A 338 23.89 -14.94 25.00
N LYS A 339 22.59 -15.02 25.31
CA LYS A 339 21.75 -16.20 25.00
C LYS A 339 21.70 -16.51 23.51
N VAL A 340 21.54 -15.48 22.66
CA VAL A 340 21.55 -15.64 21.20
C VAL A 340 22.91 -16.11 20.69
N SER A 341 24.00 -15.57 21.23
CA SER A 341 25.36 -15.98 20.87
C SER A 341 25.67 -17.42 21.28
N SER A 342 25.19 -17.86 22.45
CA SER A 342 25.30 -19.24 22.91
C SER A 342 24.50 -20.21 22.04
N ALA A 343 23.30 -19.82 21.60
CA ALA A 343 22.48 -20.63 20.68
C ALA A 343 23.13 -20.79 19.29
N LYS A 344 23.83 -19.75 18.81
CA LYS A 344 24.63 -19.81 17.57
C LYS A 344 25.74 -20.86 17.64
N ASN A 345 26.36 -21.03 18.81
CA ASN A 345 27.46 -21.97 19.04
C ASN A 345 27.00 -23.42 19.28
N GLN A 346 25.70 -23.67 19.41
CA GLN A 346 25.12 -25.02 19.60
C GLN A 346 24.56 -25.62 18.29
N SER A 347 24.65 -24.89 17.16
CA SER A 347 24.34 -25.46 15.84
C SER A 347 25.56 -26.24 15.32
N PRO A 348 25.46 -27.55 15.00
CA PRO A 348 26.59 -28.31 14.50
C PRO A 348 26.89 -27.87 13.05
N ILE A 349 27.92 -27.03 12.91
CA ILE A 349 28.60 -26.83 11.63
C ILE A 349 29.54 -28.02 11.46
N SER A 350 29.18 -28.92 10.55
CA SER A 350 30.12 -29.87 9.94
C SER A 350 31.25 -29.09 9.26
N ALA A 351 32.39 -29.00 9.93
CA ALA A 351 33.68 -28.72 9.33
C ALA A 351 34.50 -30.01 9.40
N GLU A 352 34.50 -30.76 8.31
CA GLU A 352 35.65 -31.62 7.99
C GLU A 352 36.82 -30.69 7.68
N ASP A 353 37.91 -30.77 8.44
CA ASP A 353 39.14 -31.43 8.01
C ASP A 353 40.29 -31.10 8.98
N GLY A 354 41.21 -32.04 9.18
CA GLY A 354 42.53 -31.76 9.78
C GLY A 354 42.80 -32.32 11.19
N ALA A 355 43.24 -33.57 11.21
CA ALA A 355 43.92 -34.30 12.28
C ALA A 355 44.81 -33.50 13.26
N LEU A 356 44.85 -33.94 14.53
CA LEU A 356 46.03 -34.58 15.14
C LEU A 356 45.77 -35.02 16.60
N SER A 357 46.54 -36.03 16.98
CA SER A 357 46.39 -37.02 18.04
C SER A 357 46.80 -36.58 19.47
N ASN A 358 46.37 -37.43 20.42
CA ASN A 358 46.94 -37.79 21.73
C ASN A 358 46.46 -37.04 22.99
N GLY A 359 45.46 -37.65 23.65
CA GLY A 359 45.66 -38.53 24.81
C GLY A 359 46.01 -37.90 26.16
N ARG A 360 45.16 -38.12 27.18
CA ARG A 360 45.43 -39.00 28.35
C ARG A 360 44.21 -39.07 29.30
N ASN A 361 44.00 -40.27 29.83
CA ASN A 361 42.93 -40.75 30.72
C ASN A 361 42.94 -40.09 32.11
N GLN A 362 41.82 -40.12 32.86
CA GLN A 362 41.61 -41.05 34.01
C GLN A 362 40.23 -40.88 34.71
N GLU A 363 39.55 -42.03 34.95
CA GLU A 363 38.68 -42.46 36.07
C GLU A 363 37.37 -41.68 36.43
N LEU A 364 36.17 -42.27 36.29
CA LEU A 364 35.44 -43.31 37.07
C LEU A 364 34.65 -42.78 38.29
N HIS A 365 33.30 -42.83 38.14
CA HIS A 365 32.19 -43.19 39.06
C HIS A 365 32.36 -42.90 40.59
N ALA A 366 31.36 -42.46 41.39
CA ALA A 366 29.91 -42.67 41.30
C ALA A 366 29.10 -41.74 42.24
N ALA A 367 27.83 -41.57 41.86
CA ALA A 367 26.60 -41.56 42.68
C ALA A 367 26.22 -40.38 43.61
N GLY A 368 24.94 -39.98 43.46
CA GLY A 368 24.20 -39.09 44.38
C GLY A 368 23.03 -38.36 43.71
N ASP A 369 21.95 -39.10 43.46
CA ASP A 369 20.55 -38.78 43.09
C ASP A 369 20.01 -37.33 43.18
N ILE A 370 19.12 -36.97 42.22
CA ILE A 370 17.68 -36.70 42.45
C ILE A 370 16.94 -36.54 41.10
N GLU A 371 15.93 -37.40 40.91
CA GLU A 371 14.77 -37.39 39.99
C GLU A 371 14.17 -35.99 39.75
N THR A 372 13.54 -35.58 38.64
CA THR A 372 12.50 -36.22 37.80
C THR A 372 12.13 -35.24 36.65
N VAL A 373 11.43 -35.76 35.63
CA VAL A 373 10.68 -35.05 34.56
C VAL A 373 11.44 -34.73 33.27
N ALA A 374 11.39 -35.67 32.29
CA ALA A 374 11.06 -35.39 30.88
C ALA A 374 11.25 -36.65 30.01
N CYS A 375 10.28 -37.58 30.05
CA CYS A 375 10.14 -38.58 28.99
C CYS A 375 8.87 -38.28 28.19
N GLN A 376 8.98 -37.42 27.18
CA GLN A 376 8.08 -37.48 26.03
C GLN A 376 8.66 -38.53 25.10
N SER A 377 7.93 -39.64 24.95
CA SER A 377 8.38 -40.90 24.33
C SER A 377 8.95 -40.68 22.93
N ALA A 378 10.11 -41.27 22.64
CA ALA A 378 10.74 -41.28 21.31
C ALA A 378 9.79 -41.77 20.20
N ASP A 379 8.80 -42.59 20.55
CA ASP A 379 7.79 -43.12 19.62
C ASP A 379 6.87 -42.04 19.04
N GLU A 380 6.56 -40.97 19.81
CA GLU A 380 5.72 -39.86 19.32
C GLU A 380 6.44 -39.03 18.26
N LYS A 381 7.75 -38.81 18.45
CA LYS A 381 8.58 -38.08 17.48
C LYS A 381 8.72 -38.88 16.20
N GLU A 382 8.90 -40.20 16.31
CA GLU A 382 9.02 -41.06 15.13
C GLU A 382 7.70 -41.20 14.35
N LYS A 383 6.56 -41.21 15.05
CA LYS A 383 5.24 -41.14 14.43
C LYS A 383 5.04 -39.83 13.66
N LYS A 384 5.43 -38.69 14.25
CA LYS A 384 5.34 -37.37 13.61
C LYS A 384 6.20 -37.27 12.35
N ILE A 385 7.41 -37.85 12.37
CA ILE A 385 8.29 -37.89 11.21
C ILE A 385 7.66 -38.69 10.07
N ARG A 386 7.05 -39.85 10.36
CA ARG A 386 6.35 -40.66 9.35
C ARG A 386 5.15 -39.91 8.74
N GLU A 387 4.35 -39.23 9.54
CA GLU A 387 3.23 -38.41 9.06
C GLU A 387 3.69 -37.26 8.15
N LEU A 388 4.73 -36.51 8.55
CA LEU A 388 5.25 -35.41 7.74
C LEU A 388 5.89 -35.89 6.43
N THR A 389 6.50 -37.07 6.44
CA THR A 389 7.11 -37.65 5.23
C THR A 389 6.05 -38.05 4.20
N THR A 390 4.93 -38.65 4.63
CA THR A 390 3.83 -39.01 3.71
C THR A 390 3.09 -37.78 3.18
N GLU A 391 2.94 -36.74 4.00
CA GLU A 391 2.36 -35.48 3.56
C GLU A 391 3.27 -34.76 2.54
N LEU A 392 4.59 -34.77 2.76
CA LEU A 392 5.57 -34.23 1.82
C LEU A 392 5.54 -34.96 0.47
N GLU A 393 5.43 -36.29 0.48
CA GLU A 393 5.29 -37.08 -0.76
C GLU A 393 3.98 -36.76 -1.51
N SER A 394 2.87 -36.60 -0.79
CA SER A 394 1.58 -36.19 -1.37
C SER A 394 1.66 -34.82 -2.04
N ILE A 395 2.28 -33.85 -1.37
CA ILE A 395 2.50 -32.50 -1.90
C ILE A 395 3.41 -32.53 -3.13
N ASN A 396 4.50 -33.30 -3.10
CA ASN A 396 5.39 -33.44 -4.25
C ASN A 396 4.67 -34.03 -5.47
N ARG A 397 3.81 -35.05 -5.29
CA ARG A 397 3.00 -35.59 -6.39
C ARG A 397 2.07 -34.53 -6.99
N ARG A 398 1.43 -33.70 -6.16
CA ARG A 398 0.60 -32.59 -6.65
C ARG A 398 1.42 -31.55 -7.41
N CYS A 399 2.62 -31.21 -6.93
CA CYS A 399 3.53 -30.29 -7.61
C CYS A 399 3.97 -30.82 -8.99
N GLU A 400 4.21 -32.12 -9.13
CA GLU A 400 4.53 -32.74 -10.43
C GLU A 400 3.35 -32.67 -11.41
N VAL A 401 2.11 -32.88 -10.94
CA VAL A 401 0.91 -32.69 -11.77
C VAL A 401 0.78 -31.23 -12.23
N TYR A 402 1.01 -30.26 -11.34
CA TYR A 402 0.99 -28.84 -11.72
C TYR A 402 2.07 -28.48 -12.74
N ARG A 403 3.29 -29.02 -12.59
CA ARG A 403 4.37 -28.84 -13.57
C ARG A 403 4.01 -29.42 -14.92
N ALA A 404 3.46 -30.63 -14.96
CA ALA A 404 3.04 -31.27 -16.20
C ALA A 404 1.94 -30.47 -16.92
N ASN A 405 0.95 -29.96 -16.17
CA ASN A 405 -0.10 -29.11 -16.73
C ASN A 405 0.44 -27.79 -17.27
N LEU A 406 1.34 -27.14 -16.53
CA LEU A 406 1.98 -25.89 -16.99
C LEU A 406 2.78 -26.11 -18.28
N LEU A 407 3.55 -27.20 -18.36
CA LEU A 407 4.28 -27.57 -19.57
C LEU A 407 3.36 -27.88 -20.75
N ALA A 408 2.18 -28.47 -20.51
CA ALA A 408 1.19 -28.69 -21.55
C ALA A 408 0.62 -27.37 -22.10
N VAL A 409 0.27 -26.42 -21.21
CA VAL A 409 -0.22 -25.09 -21.61
C VAL A 409 0.85 -24.32 -22.39
N LEU A 410 2.10 -24.36 -21.94
CA LEU A 410 3.20 -23.69 -22.65
C LEU A 410 3.41 -24.25 -24.06
N ARG A 411 3.29 -25.57 -24.25
CA ARG A 411 3.38 -26.19 -25.59
C ARG A 411 2.22 -25.77 -26.50
N ASP A 412 1.00 -25.70 -25.98
CA ASP A 412 -0.16 -25.25 -26.75
C ASP A 412 -0.01 -23.78 -27.18
N MET A 413 0.50 -22.93 -26.29
CA MET A 413 0.82 -21.53 -26.61
C MET A 413 1.88 -21.40 -27.71
N GLU A 414 2.95 -22.22 -27.68
CA GLU A 414 3.96 -22.24 -28.73
C GLU A 414 3.40 -22.70 -30.08
N GLU A 415 2.52 -23.71 -30.08
CA GLU A 415 1.86 -24.19 -31.30
C GLU A 415 0.94 -23.12 -31.90
N GLN A 416 0.14 -22.43 -31.07
CA GLN A 416 -0.70 -21.32 -31.51
C GLN A 416 0.12 -20.17 -32.09
N LYS A 417 1.26 -19.84 -31.46
CA LYS A 417 2.20 -18.82 -31.96
C LYS A 417 2.74 -19.22 -33.34
N LEU A 418 3.11 -20.48 -33.54
CA LEU A 418 3.61 -20.97 -34.83
C LEU A 418 2.52 -20.88 -35.92
N LYS A 419 1.28 -21.30 -35.61
CA LYS A 419 0.12 -21.19 -36.51
C LYS A 419 -0.16 -19.75 -36.91
N LEU A 420 -0.10 -18.80 -35.97
CA LEU A 420 -0.27 -17.38 -36.24
C LEU A 420 0.86 -16.84 -37.13
N SER A 421 2.12 -17.23 -36.88
CA SER A 421 3.26 -16.82 -37.70
C SER A 421 3.11 -17.29 -39.15
N VAL A 422 2.68 -18.52 -39.38
CA VAL A 422 2.43 -19.06 -40.73
C VAL A 422 1.28 -18.31 -41.42
N LYS A 423 0.18 -18.04 -40.72
CA LYS A 423 -0.93 -17.23 -41.25
C LYS A 423 -0.48 -15.83 -41.65
N VAL A 424 0.35 -15.19 -40.84
CA VAL A 424 0.91 -13.85 -41.13
C VAL A 424 1.85 -13.90 -42.34
N GLN A 425 2.69 -14.93 -42.48
CA GLN A 425 3.53 -15.11 -43.65
C GLN A 425 2.72 -15.34 -44.93
N ASN A 426 1.69 -16.18 -44.89
CA ASN A 426 0.82 -16.42 -46.04
C ASN A 426 0.04 -15.16 -46.44
N ALA A 427 -0.48 -14.40 -45.46
CA ALA A 427 -1.13 -13.11 -45.73
C ALA A 427 -0.17 -12.10 -46.39
N ARG A 428 1.11 -12.09 -46.00
CA ARG A 428 2.14 -11.24 -46.63
C ARG A 428 2.51 -11.67 -48.04
N LEU A 429 2.47 -12.97 -48.35
CA LEU A 429 2.71 -13.49 -49.69
C LEU A 429 1.54 -13.17 -50.63
N ASN A 430 0.29 -13.33 -50.15
CA ASN A 430 -0.92 -12.99 -50.91
C ASN A 430 -1.11 -11.48 -51.18
N LEU A 431 -0.37 -10.60 -50.48
CA LEU A 431 -0.35 -9.16 -50.72
C LEU A 431 0.75 -8.73 -51.71
N ARG A 432 1.59 -9.67 -52.18
CA ARG A 432 2.70 -9.44 -53.12
C ARG A 432 2.47 -10.03 -54.51
N GLU A 433 1.41 -10.81 -54.70
CA GLU A 433 0.80 -11.13 -55.99
C GLU A 433 -0.31 -10.11 -56.30
#